data_AF-A0A2G9LNV5-F1
#
_entry.id   AF-A0A2G9LNV5-F1
#
_cell.length_a   1.000
_cell.length_b   1.000
_cell.length_c   1.000
_cell.angle_alpha   90.00
_cell.angle_beta   90.00
_cell.angle_gamma   90.00
#
_symmetry.space_group_name_H-M   'P 1'
#
loop_
_entity.id
_entity.type
_entity.pdbx_description
1 polymer ?
#
loop_
_entity_poly.entity_id
_entity_poly.type
_entity_poly.pdbx_seq_one_letter_code
_entity_poly.pdbx_strand_id
1 'polypeptide(L)' 'VNLKDLETGAVMHTYITKPFRNNYAKQLDSHIINLAQVCISMRAKFYSLSVNDPVFDFFYSLFGR' A
#
# COMPACT_ATOMS: atom_id res chain seq x y z
N VAL A 1 -9.07 2.77 -16.65
CA VAL A 1 -9.73 1.79 -15.75
C VAL A 1 -11.01 2.45 -15.27
N ASN A 2 -12.06 1.70 -14.96
CA ASN A 2 -13.32 2.28 -14.51
C ASN A 2 -13.53 1.84 -13.06
N LEU A 3 -13.80 2.79 -12.18
CA LEU A 3 -14.25 2.49 -10.83
C LEU A 3 -15.77 2.50 -10.86
N LYS A 4 -16.39 1.42 -10.42
CA LYS A 4 -17.83 1.30 -10.31
C LYS A 4 -18.21 1.37 -8.84
N ASP A 5 -19.04 2.34 -8.49
CA ASP A 5 -19.63 2.41 -7.16
C ASP A 5 -20.65 1.26 -6.98
N LEU A 6 -20.58 0.58 -5.84
CA LEU A 6 -21.42 -0.56 -5.52
C LEU A 6 -22.75 -0.14 -4.88
N GLU A 7 -22.84 1.07 -4.31
CA GLU A 7 -24.05 1.57 -3.66
C GLU A 7 -24.99 2.26 -4.67
N THR A 8 -24.45 3.09 -5.56
CA THR A 8 -25.26 3.85 -6.54
C THR A 8 -25.18 3.31 -7.97
N GLY A 9 -24.21 2.44 -8.28
CA GLY A 9 -23.96 1.96 -9.63
C GLY A 9 -23.27 2.97 -10.56
N ALA A 10 -22.93 4.17 -10.05
CA ALA A 10 -22.23 5.19 -10.81
C ALA A 10 -20.85 4.68 -11.29
N VAL A 11 -20.52 4.98 -12.56
CA VAL A 11 -19.24 4.59 -13.16
C VAL A 11 -18.36 5.83 -13.28
N MET A 12 -17.24 5.84 -12.56
CA MET A 12 -16.23 6.88 -12.66
C MET A 12 -15.11 6.42 -13.60
N HIS A 13 -14.94 7.15 -14.70
CA HIS A 13 -13.82 6.95 -15.60
C HIS A 13 -12.53 7.43 -14.93
N THR A 14 -11.66 6.50 -14.55
CA THR A 14 -10.33 6.84 -14.05
C THR A 14 -9.34 6.81 -15.20
N TYR A 15 -8.93 8.02 -15.63
CA TYR A 15 -7.87 8.25 -16.63
C TYR A 15 -6.48 7.98 -16.06
N ILE A 16 -6.31 6.82 -15.41
CA ILE A 16 -5.04 6.40 -14.84
C ILE A 16 -4.23 5.74 -15.96
N THR A 17 -3.29 6.50 -16.53
CA THR A 17 -2.37 6.01 -17.56
C THR A 17 -1.31 5.07 -16.97
N LYS A 18 -0.73 4.19 -17.80
CA LYS A 18 0.35 3.28 -17.37
C LYS A 18 1.59 4.03 -16.82
N PRO A 19 2.07 5.13 -17.45
CA PRO A 19 3.15 5.92 -16.89
C PRO A 19 2.82 6.51 -15.52
N PHE A 20 1.58 6.98 -15.33
CA PHE A 20 1.13 7.51 -14.05
C PHE A 20 1.19 6.44 -12.94
N ARG A 21 0.71 5.22 -13.21
CA ARG A 21 0.82 4.10 -12.25
C ARG A 21 2.27 3.78 -11.89
N ASN A 22 3.14 3.71 -12.89
CA ASN A 22 4.54 3.40 -12.67
C ASN A 22 5.24 4.48 -11.84
N ASN A 23 4.91 5.75 -12.08
CA ASN A 23 5.45 6.85 -11.28
C ASN A 23 4.93 6.80 -9.84
N TYR A 24 3.63 6.55 -9.66
CA TYR A 24 3.04 6.39 -8.34
C TYR A 24 3.66 5.23 -7.56
N ALA A 25 3.90 4.08 -8.20
CA ALA A 25 4.57 2.95 -7.57
C ALA A 25 5.98 3.31 -7.07
N LYS A 26 6.77 4.05 -7.88
CA LYS A 26 8.09 4.55 -7.46
C LYS A 26 8.02 5.48 -6.26
N GLN A 27 7.01 6.37 -6.22
CA GLN A 27 6.80 7.27 -5.09
C GLN A 27 6.43 6.49 -3.83
N LEU A 28 5.59 5.47 -3.97
CA LEU A 28 5.19 4.59 -2.88
C LEU A 28 6.40 3.82 -2.31
N ASP A 29 7.24 3.24 -3.17
CA ASP A 29 8.47 2.55 -2.76
C ASP A 29 9.42 3.51 -2.02
N SER A 30 9.64 4.70 -2.56
CA SER A 30 10.47 5.72 -1.92
C SER A 30 9.90 6.13 -0.56
N HIS A 31 8.59 6.27 -0.43
CA HIS A 31 7.93 6.60 0.82
C HIS A 31 8.14 5.51 1.88
N ILE A 32 7.94 4.24 1.51
CA ILE A 32 8.17 3.09 2.40
C ILE A 32 9.63 3.05 2.87
N ILE A 33 10.59 3.26 1.96
CA ILE A 33 12.03 3.29 2.30
C ILE A 33 12.33 4.40 3.32
N ASN A 34 11.78 5.60 3.11
CA ASN A 34 11.99 6.72 4.02
C ASN A 34 11.44 6.42 5.42
N LEU A 35 10.25 5.82 5.52
CA LEU A 35 9.68 5.40 6.82
C LEU A 35 10.56 4.35 7.50
N ALA A 36 11.04 3.36 6.75
CA ALA A 36 11.93 2.33 7.28
C ALA A 36 13.22 2.93 7.83
N GLN A 37 13.83 3.88 7.12
CA GLN A 37 15.03 4.59 7.58
C GLN A 37 14.80 5.37 8.89
N VAL A 38 13.65 6.04 9.01
CA VAL A 38 13.26 6.73 10.25
C VAL A 38 13.09 5.75 11.41
N CYS A 39 12.45 4.60 11.19
CA CYS A 39 12.35 3.57 12.23
C CYS A 39 13.72 3.01 12.63
N ILE A 40 14.60 2.75 11.66
CA ILE A 40 15.96 2.26 11.92
C ILE A 40 16.76 3.27 12.75
N SER A 41 16.68 4.57 12.46
CA SER A 41 17.39 5.60 13.22
C SER A 41 16.93 5.68 14.67
N MET A 42 15.66 5.35 14.93
CA MET A 42 15.07 5.27 16.27
C MET A 42 15.25 3.90 16.94
N ARG A 43 15.95 2.94 16.32
CA ARG A 43 16.03 1.54 16.76
C ARG A 43 14.66 0.87 16.95
N ALA A 44 13.65 1.34 16.20
CA ALA A 44 12.32 0.77 16.17
C ALA A 44 12.24 -0.34 15.11
N LYS A 45 11.39 -1.34 15.35
CA LYS A 45 11.08 -2.35 14.33
C LYS A 45 10.12 -1.74 13.31
N PHE A 46 10.40 -1.93 12.03
CA PHE A 46 9.54 -1.51 10.93
C PHE A 46 8.81 -2.72 10.34
N TYR A 47 7.52 -2.59 10.15
CA TYR A 47 6.65 -3.60 9.56
C TYR A 47 5.77 -2.92 8.51
N SER A 48 5.63 -3.55 7.34
CA SER A 48 4.82 -3.04 6.23
C SER A 48 3.84 -4.12 5.76
N LEU A 49 2.63 -3.69 5.45
CA LEU A 49 1.49 -4.49 5.03
C LEU A 49 0.92 -3.87 3.75
N SER A 50 0.62 -4.69 2.75
CA SER A 50 -0.11 -4.28 1.54
C SER A 50 -1.58 -4.72 1.61
N VAL A 51 -2.43 -4.09 0.81
CA VAL A 51 -3.86 -4.45 0.68
C VAL A 51 -4.05 -5.87 0.11
N ASN A 52 -3.02 -6.41 -0.53
CA ASN A 52 -3.01 -7.79 -1.05
C ASN A 52 -2.65 -8.83 0.02
N ASP A 53 -2.11 -8.39 1.15
CA ASP A 53 -1.72 -9.29 2.22
C ASP A 53 -2.91 -9.50 3.17
N PRO A 54 -3.31 -10.74 3.47
CA PRO A 54 -4.37 -10.99 4.43
C PRO A 54 -3.99 -10.45 5.81
N VAL A 55 -4.75 -9.46 6.28
CA VAL A 55 -4.43 -8.69 7.50
C VAL A 55 -4.21 -9.60 8.72
N PHE A 56 -5.04 -10.63 8.89
CA PHE A 56 -4.93 -11.55 10.01
C PHE A 56 -3.67 -12.43 9.94
N ASP A 57 -3.32 -12.94 8.75
CA ASP A 57 -2.14 -13.77 8.56
C ASP A 57 -0.86 -12.97 8.81
N PHE A 58 -0.84 -11.71 8.38
CA PHE A 58 0.26 -10.79 8.65
C PHE A 58 0.49 -10.62 10.16
N PHE A 59 -0.56 -10.29 10.92
CA PHE A 59 -0.43 -10.15 12.37
C PHE A 59 -0.07 -11.47 13.07
N TYR A 60 -0.61 -12.60 12.60
CA TYR A 60 -0.25 -13.91 13.11
C TYR A 60 1.24 -14.21 12.86
N SER A 61 1.77 -13.91 11.68
CA SER A 61 3.21 -14.09 11.40
C SER A 61 4.12 -13.22 12.28
N LEU A 62 3.64 -12.06 12.73
CA LEU A 62 4.41 -11.11 13.54
C LEU A 62 4.38 -11.42 15.03
N PHE A 63 3.23 -11.84 15.54
CA PHE A 63 2.96 -11.94 16.97
C PHE A 63 2.57 -13.35 17.44
N GLY A 64 2.21 -14.23 16.50
CA GLY A 64 1.91 -15.63 16.76
C GLY A 64 3.19 -16.37 17.12
N ARG A 65 3.37 -16.56 18.42
CA ARG A 65 4.28 -17.56 19.00
C ARG A 65 3.53 -18.88 19.13
#